data_AF-A0A7T7M9D5-F1
#
_entry.id   AF-A0A7T7M9D5-F1
#
_cell.length_a   1.000
_cell.length_b   1.000
_cell.length_c   1.000
_cell.angle_alpha   90.00
_cell.angle_beta   90.00
_cell.angle_gamma   90.00
#
_symmetry.space_group_name_H-M   'P 1'
#
loop_
_entity.id
_entity.type
_entity.pdbx_description
1 polymer ?
#
loop_
_entity_poly.entity_id
_entity_poly.type
_entity_poly.pdbx_seq_one_letter_code
_entity_poly.pdbx_strand_id
1 'polypeptide(L)'
;MGVEAAFRDTIQDLADDAAVAGLSLTGQYESLIGRTVTPPAGTIRQGGEVTGIFNLEDGRRAATLDGWGACASRCESLLAGSFRGQSLADRLGFPLVTFLDEHGQVLTTSVHLSHRQADATWRLARNELMESGISYEAIHAATRTKPDALLTGFPTAIPFGWWHSHAKRTLKAASEKDKKKSKSSGSLADVRDEYLAPYAMVPSESRSARLFTAEFLALGVSERRRMAGKVDSLFGGVPNDVKLGGAKFSDLGLGSVPPGVSDKTPSDLTYEEIESRAFFSLTGLRSFGFSDPGPARCLTVALTLLLYTLMHENLSLRAGTELKLLPPGLQASVVRHGAPEQPMELPEVEALADLVRDLGAQVGWQGPRSVTILPGSPLGRVLLEVDGAK
;
A
#
# COMPACT_ATOMS: atom_id res chain seq x y z
N MET A 1 -10.48 19.11 -29.13
CA MET A 1 -9.65 18.07 -28.46
C MET A 1 -10.28 17.86 -27.09
N GLY A 2 -10.60 16.61 -26.71
CA GLY A 2 -11.17 16.32 -25.39
C GLY A 2 -10.17 16.61 -24.26
N VAL A 3 -10.65 16.79 -23.03
CA VAL A 3 -9.81 17.06 -21.84
C VAL A 3 -8.81 15.91 -21.63
N GLU A 4 -9.23 14.67 -21.91
CA GLU A 4 -8.42 13.46 -21.79
C GLU A 4 -7.25 13.45 -22.78
N ALA A 5 -7.51 13.86 -24.03
CA ALA A 5 -6.48 13.91 -25.07
C ALA A 5 -5.43 14.99 -24.78
N ALA A 6 -5.86 16.18 -24.35
CA ALA A 6 -4.95 17.25 -23.97
C ALA A 6 -4.08 16.87 -22.75
N PHE A 7 -4.69 16.19 -21.77
CA PHE A 7 -3.96 15.73 -20.60
C PHE A 7 -2.99 14.58 -20.90
N ARG A 8 -3.37 13.66 -21.80
CA ARG A 8 -2.48 12.62 -22.31
C ARG A 8 -1.23 13.22 -22.93
N ASP A 9 -1.38 14.21 -23.81
CA ASP A 9 -0.26 14.88 -24.47
C ASP A 9 0.64 15.56 -23.43
N THR A 10 0.04 16.20 -22.43
CA THR A 10 0.77 16.80 -21.30
C THR A 10 1.60 15.76 -20.53
N ILE A 11 1.01 14.62 -20.16
CA ILE A 11 1.75 13.55 -19.46
C ILE A 11 2.87 13.00 -20.35
N GLN A 12 2.62 12.81 -21.64
CA GLN A 12 3.59 12.29 -22.59
C GLN A 12 4.82 13.21 -22.66
N ASP A 13 4.60 14.51 -22.85
CA ASP A 13 5.66 15.52 -22.90
C ASP A 13 6.48 15.54 -21.60
N LEU A 14 5.81 15.51 -20.44
CA LEU A 14 6.48 15.48 -19.15
C LEU A 14 7.27 14.19 -18.90
N ALA A 15 6.73 13.05 -19.32
CA ALA A 15 7.38 11.75 -19.16
C ALA A 15 8.65 11.64 -20.01
N ASP A 16 8.67 12.25 -21.20
CA ASP A 16 9.80 12.21 -22.13
C ASP A 16 10.86 13.30 -21.85
N ASP A 17 10.48 14.39 -21.18
CA ASP A 17 11.39 15.47 -20.82
C ASP A 17 12.37 15.07 -19.69
N ALA A 18 13.65 14.95 -20.04
CA ALA A 18 14.73 14.61 -19.12
C ALA A 18 14.96 15.65 -18.00
N ALA A 19 14.52 16.90 -18.18
CA ALA A 19 14.61 17.94 -17.16
C ALA A 19 13.50 17.82 -16.09
N VAL A 20 12.42 17.10 -16.38
CA VAL A 20 11.32 16.88 -15.42
C VAL A 20 11.67 15.73 -14.48
N ALA A 21 11.79 16.02 -13.19
CA ALA A 21 12.06 15.01 -12.16
C ALA A 21 10.82 14.15 -11.86
N GLY A 22 9.64 14.78 -11.81
CA GLY A 22 8.42 14.12 -11.42
C GLY A 22 7.25 15.07 -11.17
N LEU A 23 6.19 14.52 -10.58
CA LEU A 23 4.99 15.22 -10.16
C LEU A 23 4.93 15.24 -8.63
N SER A 24 4.74 16.41 -8.04
CA SER A 24 4.46 16.59 -6.62
C SER A 24 2.95 16.75 -6.42
N LEU A 25 2.38 16.08 -5.42
CA LEU A 25 1.00 16.26 -5.02
C LEU A 25 0.92 16.56 -3.53
N THR A 26 0.25 17.65 -3.16
CA THR A 26 0.10 18.09 -1.77
C THR A 26 -1.36 18.37 -1.43
N GLY A 27 -1.75 18.06 -0.21
CA GLY A 27 -3.10 18.27 0.30
C GLY A 27 -3.05 18.70 1.76
N GLN A 28 -3.97 19.56 2.17
CA GLN A 28 -4.06 20.08 3.53
C GLN A 28 -5.33 19.59 4.21
N TYR A 29 -5.27 19.24 5.49
CA TYR A 29 -6.35 18.58 6.20
C TYR A 29 -6.65 19.19 7.55
N GLU A 30 -7.92 19.08 7.94
CA GLU A 30 -8.36 19.22 9.33
C GLU A 30 -8.88 17.87 9.86
N SER A 31 -8.71 17.60 11.15
CA SER A 31 -9.37 16.46 11.79
C SER A 31 -10.79 16.84 12.22
N LEU A 32 -11.76 16.04 11.79
CA LEU A 32 -13.19 16.20 12.11
C LEU A 32 -13.53 15.94 13.58
N ILE A 33 -12.63 15.30 14.33
CA ILE A 33 -12.81 15.03 15.76
C ILE A 33 -12.05 16.01 16.66
N GLY A 34 -11.41 17.03 16.07
CA GLY A 34 -10.74 18.13 16.78
C GLY A 34 -9.21 18.14 16.62
N ARG A 35 -8.55 19.04 17.36
CA ARG A 35 -7.08 19.28 17.27
C ARG A 35 -6.22 18.21 17.94
N THR A 36 -6.71 16.98 17.98
CA THR A 36 -5.96 15.82 18.47
C THR A 36 -6.03 14.70 17.46
N VAL A 37 -4.90 14.05 17.24
CA VAL A 37 -4.77 12.84 16.43
C VAL A 37 -4.11 11.76 17.27
N THR A 38 -4.53 10.52 17.04
CA THR A 38 -3.86 9.35 17.61
C THR A 38 -2.96 8.75 16.53
N PRO A 39 -1.61 8.80 16.69
CA PRO A 39 -0.69 8.14 15.76
C PRO A 39 -0.99 6.64 15.66
N PRO A 40 -0.59 5.98 14.55
CA PRO A 40 -0.71 4.52 14.46
C PRO A 40 -0.07 3.83 15.68
N ALA A 41 -0.66 2.72 16.13
CA ALA A 41 -0.21 2.01 17.33
C ALA A 41 1.28 1.56 17.30
N GLY A 42 1.92 1.53 16.13
CA GLY A 42 3.34 1.24 15.96
C GLY A 42 4.25 2.47 16.06
N THR A 43 3.70 3.68 16.16
CA THR A 43 4.41 4.95 15.99
C THR A 43 4.85 5.59 17.32
N ILE A 44 4.41 5.05 18.46
CA ILE A 44 4.63 5.69 19.78
C ILE A 44 5.45 4.81 20.71
N ARG A 45 5.41 3.48 20.59
CA ARG A 45 6.18 2.58 21.47
C ARG A 45 6.61 1.31 20.77
N GLN A 46 7.81 1.30 20.19
CA GLN A 46 8.57 0.07 19.98
C GLN A 46 9.70 0.00 20.98
N GLY A 47 9.74 -1.06 21.80
CA GLY A 47 10.86 -1.30 22.73
C GLY A 47 11.09 -0.23 23.82
N GLY A 48 10.16 0.72 24.01
CA GLY A 48 10.33 1.86 24.92
C GLY A 48 10.72 3.17 24.24
N GLU A 49 10.89 3.19 22.91
CA GLU A 49 11.19 4.39 22.12
C GLU A 49 9.95 4.93 21.39
N VAL A 50 9.88 6.26 21.27
CA VAL A 50 8.85 6.97 20.49
C VAL A 50 9.21 6.89 19.00
N THR A 51 8.69 5.89 18.30
CA THR A 51 9.05 5.61 16.91
C THR A 51 8.15 6.30 15.88
N GLY A 52 8.49 7.50 15.41
CA GLY A 52 7.78 8.16 14.30
C GLY A 52 7.19 9.52 14.65
N ILE A 53 7.66 10.10 15.75
CA ILE A 53 7.78 11.57 15.90
C ILE A 53 9.23 11.94 15.57
N PHE A 54 9.44 12.97 14.76
CA PHE A 54 10.76 13.41 14.31
C PHE A 54 10.82 14.93 14.24
N ASN A 55 12.04 15.48 14.19
CA ASN A 55 12.24 16.92 13.99
C ASN A 55 12.42 17.20 12.49
N LEU A 56 11.72 18.21 12.00
CA LEU A 56 11.94 18.80 10.69
C LEU A 56 13.19 19.68 10.71
N GLU A 57 13.70 20.05 9.53
CA GLU A 57 14.87 20.94 9.40
C GLU A 57 14.63 22.33 10.01
N ASP A 58 13.38 22.80 10.01
CA ASP A 58 12.96 24.07 10.62
C ASP A 58 12.81 23.98 12.17
N GLY A 59 13.10 22.82 12.76
CA GLY A 59 13.01 22.56 14.20
C GLY A 59 11.61 22.19 14.70
N ARG A 60 10.57 22.21 13.86
CA ARG A 60 9.24 21.73 14.26
C ARG A 60 9.24 20.21 14.46
N ARG A 61 8.45 19.72 15.41
CA ARG A 61 8.16 18.29 15.54
C ARG A 61 7.09 17.90 14.53
N ALA A 62 7.27 16.76 13.87
CA ALA A 62 6.29 16.14 13.00
C ALA A 62 6.02 14.70 13.43
N ALA A 63 4.85 14.17 13.10
CA ALA A 63 4.51 12.77 13.27
C ALA A 63 3.92 12.18 11.99
N THR A 64 4.34 10.97 11.64
CA THR A 64 3.74 10.23 10.53
C THR A 64 2.39 9.68 10.97
N LEU A 65 1.31 10.25 10.43
CA LEU A 65 -0.04 9.71 10.58
C LEU A 65 -0.24 8.51 9.67
N ASP A 66 0.33 8.59 8.47
CA ASP A 66 0.32 7.47 7.56
C ASP A 66 1.52 7.42 6.62
N GLY A 67 1.96 6.20 6.32
CA GLY A 67 3.14 5.97 5.50
C GLY A 67 2.81 5.47 4.10
N TRP A 68 3.84 5.49 3.27
CA TRP A 68 3.77 5.06 1.87
C TRP A 68 3.10 3.71 1.66
N GLY A 69 3.50 2.68 2.41
CA GLY A 69 2.97 1.33 2.19
C GLY A 69 1.46 1.24 2.40
N ALA A 70 0.94 1.97 3.40
CA ALA A 70 -0.50 2.02 3.66
C ALA A 70 -1.24 2.89 2.65
N CYS A 71 -0.64 4.00 2.20
CA CYS A 71 -1.20 4.81 1.10
C CYS A 71 -1.30 3.99 -0.19
N ALA A 72 -0.24 3.27 -0.55
CA ALA A 72 -0.20 2.37 -1.70
C ALA A 72 -1.27 1.27 -1.59
N SER A 73 -1.37 0.58 -0.45
CA SER A 73 -2.39 -0.45 -0.26
C SER A 73 -3.82 0.10 -0.38
N ARG A 74 -4.10 1.30 0.14
CA ARG A 74 -5.42 1.93 -0.05
C ARG A 74 -5.68 2.27 -1.51
N CYS A 75 -4.69 2.82 -2.22
CA CYS A 75 -4.80 3.09 -3.66
C CYS A 75 -5.13 1.81 -4.43
N GLU A 76 -4.45 0.70 -4.13
CA GLU A 76 -4.71 -0.60 -4.76
C GLU A 76 -6.12 -1.12 -4.43
N SER A 77 -6.55 -1.07 -3.15
CA SER A 77 -7.89 -1.51 -2.74
C SER A 77 -9.03 -0.81 -3.48
N LEU A 78 -8.85 0.44 -3.92
CA LEU A 78 -9.87 1.17 -4.67
C LEU A 78 -10.26 0.47 -5.97
N LEU A 79 -9.36 -0.31 -6.58
CA LEU A 79 -9.63 -1.05 -7.80
C LEU A 79 -10.73 -2.10 -7.62
N ALA A 80 -10.82 -2.72 -6.45
CA ALA A 80 -11.90 -3.63 -6.09
C ALA A 80 -13.12 -2.92 -5.48
N GLY A 81 -13.01 -1.61 -5.22
CA GLY A 81 -14.06 -0.79 -4.63
C GLY A 81 -15.13 -0.35 -5.62
N SER A 82 -16.24 0.16 -5.09
CA SER A 82 -17.34 0.72 -5.89
C SER A 82 -16.96 2.06 -6.50
N PHE A 83 -17.22 2.20 -7.80
CA PHE A 83 -17.05 3.40 -8.59
C PHE A 83 -18.31 3.59 -9.46
N ARG A 84 -19.14 4.57 -9.08
CA ARG A 84 -20.37 4.95 -9.82
C ARG A 84 -21.30 3.78 -10.19
N GLY A 85 -21.45 2.81 -9.29
CA GLY A 85 -22.39 1.70 -9.44
C GLY A 85 -21.81 0.40 -10.04
N GLN A 86 -20.51 0.35 -10.33
CA GLN A 86 -19.76 -0.88 -10.67
C GLN A 86 -18.40 -0.90 -9.94
N SER A 87 -17.58 -1.94 -10.10
CA SER A 87 -16.21 -1.88 -9.55
C SER A 87 -15.33 -0.94 -10.39
N LEU A 88 -14.33 -0.29 -9.77
CA LEU A 88 -13.37 0.52 -10.53
C LEU A 88 -12.61 -0.36 -11.54
N ALA A 89 -12.27 -1.59 -11.19
CA ALA A 89 -11.61 -2.52 -12.11
C ALA A 89 -12.45 -2.80 -13.36
N ASP A 90 -13.76 -3.02 -13.22
CA ASP A 90 -14.67 -3.18 -14.36
C ASP A 90 -14.73 -1.91 -15.22
N ARG A 91 -14.85 -0.73 -14.57
CA ARG A 91 -14.88 0.57 -15.27
C ARG A 91 -13.65 0.82 -16.13
N LEU A 92 -12.49 0.38 -15.66
CA LEU A 92 -11.20 0.60 -16.31
C LEU A 92 -10.83 -0.54 -17.28
N GLY A 93 -11.49 -1.70 -17.18
CA GLY A 93 -11.00 -2.94 -17.78
C GLY A 93 -9.72 -3.47 -17.11
N PHE A 94 -9.44 -3.06 -15.87
CA PHE A 94 -8.21 -3.40 -15.16
C PHE A 94 -8.08 -4.94 -14.97
N PRO A 95 -6.87 -5.52 -15.13
CA PRO A 95 -6.61 -6.96 -14.95
C PRO A 95 -6.62 -7.37 -13.47
N LEU A 96 -7.76 -7.19 -12.79
CA LEU A 96 -7.96 -7.61 -11.41
C LEU A 96 -8.05 -9.14 -11.36
N VAL A 97 -7.33 -9.79 -10.44
CA VAL A 97 -7.45 -11.22 -10.21
C VAL A 97 -8.27 -11.45 -8.95
N THR A 98 -9.37 -12.18 -9.05
CA THR A 98 -10.21 -12.59 -7.93
C THR A 98 -9.96 -14.06 -7.64
N PHE A 99 -9.40 -14.35 -6.46
CA PHE A 99 -9.19 -15.72 -6.01
C PHE A 99 -10.47 -16.24 -5.36
N LEU A 100 -10.98 -17.34 -5.89
CA LEU A 100 -12.19 -18.01 -5.42
C LEU A 100 -11.83 -19.34 -4.78
N ASP A 101 -12.62 -19.80 -3.82
CA ASP A 101 -12.56 -21.19 -3.36
C ASP A 101 -13.29 -22.14 -4.34
N GLU A 102 -13.31 -23.43 -4.03
CA GLU A 102 -14.00 -24.46 -4.83
C GLU A 102 -15.53 -24.30 -4.89
N HIS A 103 -16.12 -23.51 -4.00
CA HIS A 103 -17.54 -23.20 -3.96
C HIS A 103 -17.88 -21.87 -4.63
N GLY A 104 -16.88 -21.18 -5.20
CA GLY A 104 -17.04 -19.87 -5.84
C GLY A 104 -17.13 -18.70 -4.86
N GLN A 105 -16.80 -18.89 -3.57
CA GLN A 105 -16.69 -17.78 -2.62
C GLN A 105 -15.37 -17.04 -2.83
N VAL A 106 -15.43 -15.71 -2.68
CA VAL A 106 -14.25 -14.86 -2.80
C VAL A 106 -13.34 -15.06 -1.58
N LEU A 107 -12.15 -15.58 -1.82
CA LEU A 107 -11.08 -15.65 -0.82
C LEU A 107 -10.41 -14.27 -0.67
N THR A 108 -9.99 -13.68 -1.79
CA THR A 108 -9.33 -12.37 -1.83
C THR A 108 -9.18 -11.90 -3.29
N THR A 109 -8.59 -10.73 -3.50
CA THR A 109 -8.24 -10.21 -4.83
C THR A 109 -6.77 -9.81 -4.88
N SER A 110 -6.15 -9.74 -6.06
CA SER A 110 -4.74 -9.37 -6.24
C SER A 110 -4.37 -8.05 -5.56
N VAL A 111 -5.30 -7.09 -5.52
CA VAL A 111 -5.11 -5.76 -4.90
C VAL A 111 -5.27 -5.72 -3.38
N HIS A 112 -5.80 -6.79 -2.76
CA HIS A 112 -5.94 -6.91 -1.30
C HIS A 112 -4.85 -7.76 -0.66
N LEU A 113 -3.98 -8.37 -1.46
CA LEU A 113 -2.85 -9.12 -0.94
C LEU A 113 -1.84 -8.15 -0.32
N SER A 114 -1.39 -8.45 0.91
CA SER A 114 -0.38 -7.60 1.55
C SER A 114 0.95 -7.63 0.78
N HIS A 115 1.61 -6.48 0.64
CA HIS A 115 2.92 -6.38 -0.05
C HIS A 115 3.98 -7.40 0.42
N ARG A 116 3.84 -7.91 1.65
CA ARG A 116 4.72 -8.95 2.23
C ARG A 116 4.41 -10.37 1.76
N GLN A 117 3.14 -10.68 1.55
CA GLN A 117 2.67 -12.05 1.27
C GLN A 117 2.43 -12.28 -0.21
N ALA A 118 2.22 -11.21 -0.96
CA ALA A 118 1.53 -11.34 -2.20
C ALA A 118 2.39 -11.97 -3.33
N ASP A 119 3.72 -11.82 -3.28
CA ASP A 119 4.64 -12.59 -4.14
C ASP A 119 4.55 -14.10 -3.83
N ALA A 120 4.46 -14.49 -2.56
CA ALA A 120 4.28 -15.88 -2.17
C ALA A 120 2.91 -16.43 -2.61
N THR A 121 1.83 -15.64 -2.49
CA THR A 121 0.49 -16.04 -2.96
C THR A 121 0.49 -16.31 -4.47
N TRP A 122 1.07 -15.42 -5.27
CA TRP A 122 1.15 -15.60 -6.72
C TRP A 122 1.96 -16.85 -7.10
N ARG A 123 3.07 -17.09 -6.41
CA ARG A 123 3.88 -18.29 -6.61
C ARG A 123 3.12 -19.57 -6.26
N LEU A 124 2.36 -19.57 -5.16
CA LEU A 124 1.55 -20.72 -4.73
C LEU A 124 0.34 -20.98 -5.65
N ALA A 125 -0.19 -19.94 -6.29
CA ALA A 125 -1.30 -20.03 -7.24
C ALA A 125 -0.85 -20.08 -8.71
N ARG A 126 0.45 -20.33 -8.99
CA ARG A 126 1.01 -20.16 -10.34
C ARG A 126 0.32 -21.01 -11.41
N ASN A 127 -0.10 -22.22 -11.05
CA ASN A 127 -0.70 -23.16 -11.99
C ASN A 127 -2.12 -22.67 -12.35
N GLU A 128 -2.89 -22.30 -11.33
CA GLU A 128 -4.26 -21.82 -11.46
C GLU A 128 -4.31 -20.46 -12.20
N LEU A 129 -3.31 -19.60 -11.98
CA LEU A 129 -3.12 -18.36 -12.73
C LEU A 129 -2.91 -18.64 -14.23
N MET A 130 -1.99 -19.55 -14.57
CA MET A 130 -1.73 -19.94 -15.97
C MET A 130 -2.95 -20.56 -16.65
N GLU A 131 -3.66 -21.45 -15.95
CA GLU A 131 -4.90 -22.07 -16.45
C GLU A 131 -5.98 -21.02 -16.73
N SER A 132 -6.01 -19.95 -15.94
CA SER A 132 -6.89 -18.79 -16.13
C SER A 132 -6.36 -17.79 -17.17
N GLY A 133 -5.33 -18.18 -17.93
CA GLY A 133 -4.69 -17.42 -19.00
C GLY A 133 -3.84 -16.24 -18.54
N ILE A 134 -3.48 -16.16 -17.26
CA ILE A 134 -2.60 -15.13 -16.70
C ILE A 134 -1.16 -15.61 -16.87
N SER A 135 -0.33 -14.83 -17.58
CA SER A 135 1.06 -15.22 -17.87
C SER A 135 1.97 -15.02 -16.66
N TYR A 136 1.82 -15.90 -15.66
CA TYR A 136 2.61 -15.87 -14.43
C TYR A 136 4.13 -15.87 -14.73
N GLU A 137 4.61 -16.70 -15.65
CA GLU A 137 6.03 -16.79 -16.01
C GLU A 137 6.56 -15.45 -16.53
N ALA A 138 5.79 -14.78 -17.38
CA ALA A 138 6.19 -13.49 -17.94
C ALA A 138 6.20 -12.39 -16.86
N ILE A 139 5.19 -12.37 -15.99
CA ILE A 139 5.10 -11.43 -14.86
C ILE A 139 6.25 -11.65 -13.87
N HIS A 140 6.53 -12.91 -13.55
CA HIS A 140 7.61 -13.30 -12.65
C HIS A 140 9.00 -13.10 -13.28
N ALA A 141 9.13 -13.23 -14.60
CA ALA A 141 10.39 -13.00 -15.32
C ALA A 141 10.59 -11.54 -15.76
N ALA A 142 9.62 -10.65 -15.49
CA ALA A 142 9.71 -9.25 -15.84
C ALA A 142 11.00 -8.64 -15.27
N THR A 143 11.42 -7.50 -15.80
CA THR A 143 12.48 -6.70 -15.19
C THR A 143 12.19 -5.24 -15.43
N ARG A 144 12.91 -4.34 -14.76
CA ARG A 144 12.88 -2.93 -15.15
C ARG A 144 13.24 -2.73 -16.62
N THR A 145 14.17 -3.52 -17.16
CA THR A 145 14.53 -3.50 -18.59
C THR A 145 13.54 -4.21 -19.53
N LYS A 146 12.67 -5.09 -19.01
CA LYS A 146 11.62 -5.80 -19.76
C LYS A 146 10.32 -5.88 -18.95
N PRO A 147 9.63 -4.74 -18.75
CA PRO A 147 8.52 -4.65 -17.79
C PRO A 147 7.15 -4.94 -18.39
N ASP A 148 7.03 -5.17 -19.71
CA ASP A 148 5.74 -5.18 -20.41
C ASP A 148 4.71 -6.15 -19.83
N ALA A 149 5.15 -7.31 -19.32
CA ALA A 149 4.27 -8.28 -18.68
C ALA A 149 3.58 -7.73 -17.41
N LEU A 150 4.19 -6.75 -16.74
CA LEU A 150 3.56 -6.07 -15.60
C LEU A 150 2.41 -5.16 -16.06
N LEU A 151 2.49 -4.56 -17.25
CA LEU A 151 1.43 -3.66 -17.75
C LEU A 151 0.11 -4.37 -17.96
N THR A 152 0.11 -5.66 -18.30
CA THR A 152 -1.12 -6.42 -18.59
C THR A 152 -1.48 -7.40 -17.49
N GLY A 153 -0.51 -7.86 -16.72
CA GLY A 153 -0.70 -8.85 -15.67
C GLY A 153 -0.79 -8.29 -14.26
N PHE A 154 -0.02 -7.23 -13.96
CA PHE A 154 -0.01 -6.66 -12.62
C PHE A 154 0.43 -5.16 -12.59
N PRO A 155 -0.41 -4.24 -13.09
CA PRO A 155 0.02 -2.88 -13.43
C PRO A 155 0.46 -2.04 -12.23
N THR A 156 -0.16 -2.24 -11.07
CA THR A 156 0.12 -1.49 -9.83
C THR A 156 1.49 -1.79 -9.24
N ALA A 157 2.12 -2.90 -9.63
CA ALA A 157 3.49 -3.22 -9.25
C ALA A 157 4.51 -2.19 -9.76
N ILE A 158 4.24 -1.52 -10.88
CA ILE A 158 5.13 -0.52 -11.47
C ILE A 158 5.21 0.73 -10.56
N PRO A 159 4.10 1.40 -10.20
CA PRO A 159 4.15 2.57 -9.33
C PRO A 159 4.37 2.23 -7.85
N PHE A 160 3.76 1.17 -7.32
CA PHE A 160 3.74 0.88 -5.87
C PHE A 160 4.70 -0.22 -5.42
N GLY A 161 5.26 -1.00 -6.33
CA GLY A 161 6.53 -1.65 -6.03
C GLY A 161 6.54 -2.81 -5.03
N TRP A 162 5.54 -3.70 -5.04
CA TRP A 162 5.63 -4.97 -4.30
C TRP A 162 6.38 -6.07 -5.10
N TRP A 163 6.38 -6.03 -6.44
CA TRP A 163 7.03 -7.05 -7.28
C TRP A 163 8.46 -7.42 -6.82
N HIS A 164 8.70 -8.73 -6.69
CA HIS A 164 9.95 -9.34 -6.20
C HIS A 164 10.34 -9.16 -4.72
N SER A 165 9.36 -9.08 -3.82
CA SER A 165 9.63 -8.91 -2.38
C SER A 165 10.46 -10.04 -1.73
N HIS A 166 10.46 -11.28 -2.27
CA HIS A 166 11.30 -12.38 -1.77
C HIS A 166 12.58 -12.64 -2.56
N ALA A 167 12.83 -11.89 -3.65
CA ALA A 167 14.03 -12.06 -4.45
C ALA A 167 15.31 -11.84 -3.63
N LYS A 168 16.33 -12.66 -3.87
CA LYS A 168 17.67 -12.52 -3.28
C LYS A 168 18.65 -11.98 -4.32
N ARG A 169 19.68 -11.27 -3.84
CA ARG A 169 20.78 -10.78 -4.70
C ARG A 169 21.54 -11.92 -5.38
N THR A 170 21.66 -13.07 -4.71
CA THR A 170 22.25 -14.30 -5.25
C THR A 170 21.59 -15.51 -4.61
N LEU A 171 21.57 -16.66 -5.31
CA LEU A 171 21.14 -17.94 -4.74
C LEU A 171 22.05 -18.38 -3.58
N LYS A 172 23.35 -18.00 -3.60
CA LYS A 172 24.27 -18.25 -2.49
C LYS A 172 23.80 -17.58 -1.20
N ALA A 173 23.35 -16.31 -1.26
CA ALA A 173 22.79 -15.59 -0.12
C ALA A 173 21.47 -16.19 0.39
N ALA A 174 20.76 -16.94 -0.46
CA ALA A 174 19.59 -17.71 -0.06
C ALA A 174 19.97 -18.97 0.74
N SER A 175 20.95 -19.72 0.22
CA SER A 175 21.43 -20.97 0.82
C SER A 175 22.07 -20.84 2.21
N GLU A 176 22.57 -19.64 2.57
CA GLU A 176 23.20 -19.40 3.89
C GLU A 176 22.19 -19.33 5.04
N LYS A 177 20.95 -18.88 4.79
CA LYS A 177 19.89 -18.83 5.81
C LYS A 177 19.17 -20.17 6.00
N ASP A 178 19.01 -20.94 4.93
CA ASP A 178 18.32 -22.24 4.97
C ASP A 178 19.13 -23.33 5.69
N LYS A 179 20.45 -23.14 5.84
CA LYS A 179 21.32 -24.03 6.62
C LYS A 179 20.96 -24.13 8.11
N LYS A 180 20.03 -23.31 8.64
CA LYS A 180 19.73 -23.26 10.08
C LYS A 180 18.35 -23.73 10.55
N LYS A 181 17.39 -24.17 9.71
CA LYS A 181 16.09 -24.66 10.25
C LYS A 181 15.39 -25.80 9.47
N SER A 182 15.11 -26.84 10.28
CA SER A 182 14.01 -27.84 10.29
C SER A 182 14.00 -29.04 9.34
N LYS A 183 14.07 -30.22 9.99
CA LYS A 183 13.49 -31.51 9.58
C LYS A 183 11.95 -31.44 9.59
N SER A 184 11.33 -30.84 8.58
CA SER A 184 9.89 -31.01 8.33
C SER A 184 9.72 -32.02 7.20
N SER A 185 9.14 -33.19 7.49
CA SER A 185 8.75 -34.19 6.48
C SER A 185 7.24 -34.09 6.24
N GLY A 186 6.80 -33.97 4.98
CA GLY A 186 5.37 -33.95 4.62
C GLY A 186 5.06 -33.05 3.42
N SER A 187 3.80 -33.08 2.97
CA SER A 187 3.29 -32.39 1.77
C SER A 187 3.56 -30.87 1.75
N LEU A 188 3.60 -30.20 2.91
CA LEU A 188 3.91 -28.77 3.01
C LEU A 188 5.40 -28.45 2.83
N ALA A 189 6.29 -29.40 3.13
CA ALA A 189 7.72 -29.23 2.86
C ALA A 189 7.99 -29.25 1.35
N ASP A 190 7.32 -30.15 0.63
CA ASP A 190 7.39 -30.24 -0.83
C ASP A 190 6.82 -28.96 -1.48
N VAL A 191 5.67 -28.47 -1.00
CA VAL A 191 5.10 -27.18 -1.46
C VAL A 191 6.07 -26.03 -1.21
N ARG A 192 6.70 -25.95 -0.04
CA ARG A 192 7.70 -24.93 0.26
C ARG A 192 8.87 -24.99 -0.72
N ASP A 193 9.43 -26.18 -0.92
CA ASP A 193 10.66 -26.36 -1.70
C ASP A 193 10.42 -26.15 -3.21
N GLU A 194 9.25 -26.54 -3.72
CA GLU A 194 8.91 -26.36 -5.13
C GLU A 194 8.37 -24.96 -5.45
N TYR A 195 7.50 -24.40 -4.59
CA TYR A 195 6.76 -23.17 -4.90
C TYR A 195 7.27 -21.94 -4.15
N LEU A 196 7.93 -22.08 -3.00
CA LEU A 196 8.36 -20.96 -2.14
C LEU A 196 9.88 -20.82 -1.99
N ALA A 197 10.67 -21.65 -2.68
CA ALA A 197 12.13 -21.53 -2.70
C ALA A 197 12.59 -20.11 -3.09
N PRO A 198 13.57 -19.53 -2.42
CA PRO A 198 14.10 -18.23 -2.79
C PRO A 198 14.66 -18.24 -4.22
N TYR A 199 14.37 -17.20 -4.99
CA TYR A 199 14.91 -17.01 -6.34
C TYR A 199 15.87 -15.81 -6.37
N ALA A 200 16.79 -15.81 -7.32
CA ALA A 200 17.77 -14.74 -7.46
C ALA A 200 17.43 -13.80 -8.61
N MET A 201 17.53 -12.50 -8.35
CA MET A 201 17.40 -11.45 -9.36
C MET A 201 18.49 -10.39 -9.15
N VAL A 202 18.91 -9.75 -10.24
CA VAL A 202 19.90 -8.68 -10.19
C VAL A 202 19.28 -7.47 -9.46
N PRO A 203 19.87 -6.94 -8.37
CA PRO A 203 19.25 -5.87 -7.58
C PRO A 203 18.89 -4.59 -8.34
N SER A 204 19.62 -4.26 -9.41
CA SER A 204 19.32 -3.11 -10.27
C SER A 204 18.09 -3.31 -11.17
N GLU A 205 17.69 -4.57 -11.36
CA GLU A 205 16.53 -5.00 -12.15
C GLU A 205 15.35 -5.44 -11.28
N SER A 206 15.61 -5.79 -10.01
CA SER A 206 14.66 -6.43 -9.10
C SER A 206 14.09 -5.49 -8.02
N ARG A 207 14.70 -4.32 -7.82
CA ARG A 207 14.15 -3.36 -6.87
C ARG A 207 12.97 -2.72 -7.55
N SER A 208 11.79 -3.00 -7.04
CA SER A 208 10.63 -2.18 -7.31
C SER A 208 11.03 -0.71 -7.31
N ALA A 209 10.83 -0.04 -8.45
CA ALA A 209 11.36 1.30 -8.62
C ALA A 209 10.66 2.32 -7.71
N ARG A 210 9.59 1.91 -7.00
CA ARG A 210 8.76 2.72 -6.10
C ARG A 210 8.56 4.11 -6.70
N LEU A 211 7.95 4.14 -7.89
CA LEU A 211 7.81 5.38 -8.63
C LEU A 211 6.93 6.37 -7.87
N PHE A 212 5.99 5.85 -7.07
CA PHE A 212 5.12 6.65 -6.25
C PHE A 212 5.45 6.51 -4.77
N THR A 213 5.66 7.64 -4.09
CA THR A 213 5.78 7.73 -2.64
C THR A 213 4.73 8.68 -2.09
N ALA A 214 4.13 8.36 -0.94
CA ALA A 214 3.15 9.23 -0.30
C ALA A 214 3.22 9.09 1.22
N GLU A 215 2.85 10.14 1.95
CA GLU A 215 2.73 10.14 3.40
C GLU A 215 1.70 11.18 3.86
N PHE A 216 1.15 10.96 5.06
CA PHE A 216 0.36 11.93 5.79
C PHE A 216 1.12 12.30 7.06
N LEU A 217 1.37 13.59 7.24
CA LEU A 217 2.14 14.13 8.35
C LEU A 217 1.27 15.06 9.18
N ALA A 218 1.36 14.96 10.49
CA ALA A 218 0.97 16.02 11.40
C ALA A 218 2.22 16.85 11.71
N LEU A 219 2.14 18.17 11.56
CA LEU A 219 3.21 19.12 11.83
C LEU A 219 2.94 19.90 13.11
N GLY A 220 4.00 20.42 13.74
CA GLY A 220 3.90 21.17 15.00
C GLY A 220 3.39 20.32 16.16
N VAL A 221 3.74 19.03 16.19
CA VAL A 221 3.11 18.11 17.12
C VAL A 221 3.58 18.29 18.56
N SER A 222 2.64 18.21 19.49
CA SER A 222 2.89 18.21 20.94
C SER A 222 2.12 17.10 21.62
N GLU A 223 2.76 16.43 22.57
CA GLU A 223 2.13 15.32 23.30
C GLU A 223 1.08 15.85 24.28
N ARG A 224 -0.15 15.34 24.15
CA ARG A 224 -1.22 15.54 25.11
C ARG A 224 -1.46 14.24 25.86
N ARG A 225 -1.02 14.18 27.12
CA ARG A 225 -1.30 13.05 28.01
C ARG A 225 -2.80 13.07 28.37
N ARG A 226 -3.55 12.03 28.01
CA ARG A 226 -4.93 11.87 28.48
C ARG A 226 -4.89 11.51 29.97
N MET A 227 -5.70 12.17 30.79
CA MET A 227 -6.01 11.65 32.12
C MET A 227 -6.75 10.31 31.93
N ALA A 228 -6.32 9.26 32.62
CA ALA A 228 -6.99 7.96 32.56
C ALA A 228 -8.49 8.10 32.94
N GLY A 229 -9.32 7.26 32.34
CA GLY A 229 -10.78 7.32 32.44
C GLY A 229 -11.32 7.30 33.87
N LYS A 230 -12.57 7.76 34.00
CA LYS A 230 -13.33 7.84 35.25
C LYS A 230 -13.18 6.56 36.06
N VAL A 231 -12.78 6.69 37.32
CA VAL A 231 -12.71 5.57 38.25
C VAL A 231 -14.14 5.15 38.61
N ASP A 232 -14.48 3.89 38.40
CA ASP A 232 -15.77 3.36 38.89
C ASP A 232 -15.77 3.45 40.42
N SER A 233 -16.83 4.05 40.99
CA SER A 233 -17.04 4.15 42.44
C SER A 233 -17.04 2.79 43.14
N LEU A 234 -17.36 1.71 42.42
CA LEU A 234 -17.44 0.36 42.97
C LEU A 234 -16.07 -0.31 43.17
N PHE A 235 -15.10 -0.05 42.29
CA PHE A 235 -13.83 -0.79 42.25
C PHE A 235 -12.58 0.07 42.49
N GLY A 236 -12.68 1.41 42.43
CA GLY A 236 -11.52 2.28 42.69
C GLY A 236 -10.36 2.07 41.69
N GLY A 237 -9.24 2.75 41.95
CA GLY A 237 -7.97 2.45 41.30
C GLY A 237 -7.27 1.32 42.07
N VAL A 238 -7.14 0.14 41.47
CA VAL A 238 -6.49 -1.02 42.11
C VAL A 238 -5.01 -1.08 41.72
N PRO A 239 -4.08 -1.12 42.68
CA PRO A 239 -2.65 -1.29 42.41
C PRO A 239 -2.33 -2.58 41.62
N ASN A 240 -1.33 -2.51 40.73
CA ASN A 240 -0.95 -3.60 39.80
C ASN A 240 -0.45 -4.90 40.47
N ASP A 241 -0.09 -4.82 41.75
CA ASP A 241 0.38 -5.92 42.59
C ASP A 241 -0.77 -6.71 43.24
N VAL A 242 -1.99 -6.16 43.25
CA VAL A 242 -3.18 -6.87 43.72
C VAL A 242 -3.70 -7.78 42.60
N LYS A 243 -3.86 -9.06 42.91
CA LYS A 243 -4.25 -10.11 41.95
C LYS A 243 -5.42 -10.92 42.47
N LEU A 244 -6.32 -11.32 41.57
CA LEU A 244 -7.40 -12.28 41.84
C LEU A 244 -7.07 -13.58 41.11
N GLY A 245 -6.85 -14.67 41.86
CA GLY A 245 -6.49 -15.96 41.27
C GLY A 245 -5.18 -15.95 40.45
N GLY A 246 -4.27 -15.03 40.75
CA GLY A 246 -3.00 -14.87 40.01
C GLY A 246 -3.07 -13.96 38.78
N ALA A 247 -4.28 -13.57 38.34
CA ALA A 247 -4.50 -12.57 37.27
C ALA A 247 -4.58 -11.15 37.85
N LYS A 248 -4.11 -10.14 37.10
CA LYS A 248 -4.29 -8.75 37.51
C LYS A 248 -5.76 -8.36 37.33
N PHE A 249 -6.22 -7.48 38.20
CA PHE A 249 -7.55 -6.89 38.16
C PHE A 249 -7.83 -6.20 36.80
N SER A 250 -6.83 -5.54 36.21
CA SER A 250 -6.89 -4.99 34.84
C SER A 250 -7.15 -6.04 33.76
N ASP A 251 -6.54 -7.23 33.91
CA ASP A 251 -6.63 -8.31 32.92
C ASP A 251 -8.01 -8.97 32.95
N LEU A 252 -8.72 -8.84 34.09
CA LEU A 252 -10.09 -9.30 34.30
C LEU A 252 -11.14 -8.21 33.97
N GLY A 253 -10.72 -7.03 33.50
CA GLY A 253 -11.60 -5.88 33.25
C GLY A 253 -12.16 -5.23 34.52
N LEU A 254 -11.65 -5.62 35.69
CA LEU A 254 -12.08 -5.15 37.00
C LEU A 254 -11.04 -4.17 37.54
N GLY A 255 -11.05 -2.93 37.09
CA GLY A 255 -10.12 -1.93 37.63
C GLY A 255 -10.00 -0.73 36.72
N SER A 256 -10.05 0.47 37.32
CA SER A 256 -9.77 1.70 36.60
C SER A 256 -8.28 2.00 36.76
N VAL A 257 -7.56 2.31 35.68
CA VAL A 257 -6.20 2.84 35.81
C VAL A 257 -6.33 4.19 36.52
N PRO A 258 -5.72 4.38 37.71
CA PRO A 258 -5.84 5.65 38.41
C PRO A 258 -5.34 6.80 37.52
N PRO A 259 -6.00 7.98 37.51
CA PRO A 259 -5.51 9.14 36.79
C PRO A 259 -4.16 9.55 37.39
N GLY A 260 -3.09 9.12 36.74
CA GLY A 260 -1.72 9.41 37.13
C GLY A 260 -0.94 9.81 35.90
N VAL A 261 -0.06 10.79 36.06
CA VAL A 261 0.93 11.18 35.05
C VAL A 261 2.00 10.08 34.98
N SER A 262 1.64 8.92 34.47
CA SER A 262 2.61 7.85 34.21
C SER A 262 3.11 7.98 32.77
N ASP A 263 4.39 7.70 32.53
CA ASP A 263 4.96 7.60 31.18
C ASP A 263 4.36 6.45 30.37
N LYS A 264 3.46 5.66 30.98
CA LYS A 264 2.72 4.58 30.34
C LYS A 264 1.32 4.98 29.87
N THR A 265 0.83 6.17 30.25
CA THR A 265 -0.51 6.65 29.89
C THR A 265 -0.63 6.85 28.37
N PRO A 266 -1.78 6.56 27.74
CA PRO A 266 -2.02 6.90 26.35
C PRO A 266 -1.85 8.41 26.12
N SER A 267 -0.99 8.77 25.18
CA SER A 267 -0.83 10.14 24.70
C SER A 267 -1.47 10.29 23.32
N ASP A 268 -2.26 11.34 23.15
CA ASP A 268 -2.57 11.86 21.82
C ASP A 268 -1.50 12.86 21.41
N LEU A 269 -1.49 13.23 20.13
CA LEU A 269 -0.77 14.39 19.65
C LEU A 269 -1.76 15.52 19.36
N THR A 270 -1.50 16.71 19.90
CA THR A 270 -1.99 17.93 19.28
C THR A 270 -1.12 18.28 18.09
N TYR A 271 -1.68 18.95 17.10
CA TYR A 271 -1.00 19.34 15.86
C TYR A 271 -1.36 20.77 15.48
N GLU A 272 -0.50 21.40 14.68
CA GLU A 272 -0.77 22.70 14.06
C GLU A 272 -1.41 22.53 12.69
N GLU A 273 -0.89 21.59 11.90
CA GLU A 273 -1.26 21.34 10.50
C GLU A 273 -1.20 19.85 10.21
N ILE A 274 -2.04 19.38 9.29
CA ILE A 274 -1.96 18.02 8.74
C ILE A 274 -1.88 18.15 7.23
N GLU A 275 -0.90 17.49 6.63
CA GLU A 275 -0.73 17.51 5.19
C GLU A 275 -0.43 16.11 4.63
N SER A 276 -0.87 15.89 3.39
CA SER A 276 -0.40 14.78 2.59
C SER A 276 0.69 15.27 1.64
N ARG A 277 1.77 14.52 1.54
CA ARG A 277 2.83 14.73 0.55
C ARG A 277 2.94 13.50 -0.32
N ALA A 278 2.92 13.66 -1.62
CA ALA A 278 3.18 12.58 -2.56
C ALA A 278 4.08 13.03 -3.71
N PHE A 279 4.82 12.08 -4.25
CA PHE A 279 5.72 12.30 -5.36
C PHE A 279 5.67 11.12 -6.32
N PHE A 280 5.49 11.41 -7.60
CA PHE A 280 5.62 10.44 -8.69
C PHE A 280 6.90 10.72 -9.50
N SER A 281 7.83 9.76 -9.53
CA SER A 281 9.11 9.91 -10.22
C SER A 281 9.02 9.60 -11.72
N LEU A 282 9.03 10.65 -12.54
CA LEU A 282 9.13 10.52 -14.00
C LEU A 282 10.56 10.10 -14.42
N THR A 283 11.58 10.55 -13.69
CA THR A 283 12.96 10.06 -13.88
C THR A 283 13.06 8.55 -13.62
N GLY A 284 12.43 8.05 -12.57
CA GLY A 284 12.35 6.62 -12.30
C GLY A 284 11.60 5.87 -13.40
N LEU A 285 10.46 6.41 -13.84
CA LEU A 285 9.63 5.82 -14.89
C LEU A 285 10.37 5.70 -16.22
N ARG A 286 11.14 6.71 -16.63
CA ARG A 286 11.96 6.67 -17.86
C ARG A 286 12.99 5.54 -17.89
N SER A 287 13.41 5.05 -16.72
CA SER A 287 14.36 3.95 -16.63
C SER A 287 13.77 2.57 -16.95
N PHE A 288 12.45 2.48 -17.15
CA PHE A 288 11.77 1.28 -17.59
C PHE A 288 11.90 1.09 -19.11
N GLY A 289 12.33 -0.11 -19.51
CA GLY A 289 12.54 -0.51 -20.90
C GLY A 289 11.26 -1.03 -21.56
N PHE A 290 10.17 -0.26 -21.52
CA PHE A 290 8.92 -0.61 -22.19
C PHE A 290 9.14 -0.75 -23.71
N SER A 291 8.49 -1.75 -24.31
CA SER A 291 8.49 -1.96 -25.75
C SER A 291 7.82 -0.82 -26.52
N ASP A 292 6.72 -0.29 -25.96
CA ASP A 292 6.04 0.93 -26.41
C ASP A 292 5.95 1.94 -25.24
N PRO A 293 6.94 2.83 -25.10
CA PRO A 293 7.06 3.67 -23.91
C PRO A 293 5.97 4.72 -23.78
N GLY A 294 5.39 5.24 -24.86
CA GLY A 294 4.43 6.34 -24.79
C GLY A 294 3.17 5.97 -24.01
N PRO A 295 2.36 5.01 -24.52
CA PRO A 295 1.17 4.52 -23.83
C PRO A 295 1.48 3.94 -22.45
N ALA A 296 2.58 3.19 -22.29
CA ALA A 296 2.96 2.58 -21.02
C ALA A 296 3.24 3.61 -19.91
N ARG A 297 4.00 4.66 -20.24
CA ARG A 297 4.33 5.74 -19.29
C ARG A 297 3.08 6.54 -18.95
N CYS A 298 2.30 6.92 -19.97
CA CYS A 298 1.04 7.63 -19.76
C CYS A 298 0.09 6.85 -18.87
N LEU A 299 -0.08 5.54 -19.12
CA LEU A 299 -0.93 4.67 -18.32
C LEU A 299 -0.49 4.62 -16.87
N THR A 300 0.82 4.46 -16.64
CA THR A 300 1.37 4.36 -15.28
C THR A 300 1.12 5.64 -14.48
N VAL A 301 1.33 6.80 -15.10
CA VAL A 301 1.09 8.11 -14.48
C VAL A 301 -0.42 8.31 -14.24
N ALA A 302 -1.25 8.15 -15.27
CA ALA A 302 -2.68 8.38 -15.20
C ALA A 302 -3.37 7.45 -14.18
N LEU A 303 -3.00 6.16 -14.15
CA LEU A 303 -3.51 5.21 -13.15
C LEU A 303 -3.14 5.65 -11.74
N THR A 304 -1.89 6.08 -11.53
CA THR A 304 -1.43 6.49 -10.20
C THR A 304 -2.14 7.77 -9.73
N LEU A 305 -2.28 8.76 -10.62
CA LEU A 305 -3.00 10.00 -10.33
C LEU A 305 -4.48 9.74 -10.06
N LEU A 306 -5.13 8.87 -10.83
CA LEU A 306 -6.51 8.45 -10.60
C LEU A 306 -6.68 7.84 -9.21
N LEU A 307 -5.88 6.82 -8.88
CA LEU A 307 -6.01 6.10 -7.62
C LEU A 307 -5.71 7.01 -6.43
N TYR A 308 -4.69 7.87 -6.52
CA TYR A 308 -4.35 8.77 -5.43
C TYR A 308 -5.39 9.88 -5.26
N THR A 309 -5.92 10.44 -6.35
CA THR A 309 -7.01 11.45 -6.27
C THR A 309 -8.27 10.84 -5.66
N LEU A 310 -8.67 9.65 -6.13
CA LEU A 310 -9.84 8.93 -5.62
C LEU A 310 -9.66 8.48 -4.15
N MET A 311 -8.43 8.19 -3.71
CA MET A 311 -8.13 7.88 -2.32
C MET A 311 -8.50 9.03 -1.38
N HIS A 312 -8.36 10.28 -1.83
CA HIS A 312 -8.72 11.45 -1.03
C HIS A 312 -10.23 11.66 -0.89
N GLU A 313 -11.02 11.23 -1.87
CA GLU A 313 -12.49 11.21 -1.77
C GLU A 313 -13.00 10.13 -0.79
N ASN A 314 -12.22 9.08 -0.59
CA ASN A 314 -12.56 7.91 0.24
C ASN A 314 -11.57 7.72 1.40
N LEU A 315 -11.04 8.82 1.94
CA LEU A 315 -9.97 8.77 2.93
C LEU A 315 -10.49 8.19 4.25
N SER A 316 -10.17 6.91 4.49
CA SER A 316 -10.38 6.25 5.77
C SER A 316 -9.02 5.91 6.37
N LEU A 317 -8.62 6.72 7.36
CA LEU A 317 -7.47 6.42 8.20
C LEU A 317 -7.91 5.61 9.42
N ARG A 318 -6.96 5.20 10.26
CA ARG A 318 -7.28 4.43 11.48
C ARG A 318 -8.18 5.26 12.42
N ALA A 319 -8.95 4.55 13.24
CA ALA A 319 -9.86 5.16 14.21
C ALA A 319 -9.19 6.30 14.98
N GLY A 320 -9.82 7.47 14.97
CA GLY A 320 -9.29 8.67 15.65
C GLY A 320 -8.51 9.64 14.75
N THR A 321 -8.55 9.45 13.42
CA THR A 321 -7.93 10.34 12.43
C THR A 321 -8.87 10.62 11.27
N GLU A 322 -10.11 11.00 11.57
CA GLU A 322 -11.08 11.39 10.54
C GLU A 322 -10.65 12.72 9.92
N LEU A 323 -10.05 12.67 8.74
CA LEU A 323 -9.50 13.84 8.07
C LEU A 323 -10.44 14.35 6.98
N LYS A 324 -10.54 15.66 6.88
CA LYS A 324 -11.21 16.35 5.79
C LYS A 324 -10.20 17.18 5.01
N LEU A 325 -10.13 16.93 3.70
CA LEU A 325 -9.34 17.71 2.77
C LEU A 325 -9.89 19.15 2.71
N LEU A 326 -9.00 20.12 2.87
CA LEU A 326 -9.31 21.55 2.84
C LEU A 326 -9.23 22.11 1.41
N PRO A 327 -9.99 23.18 1.09
CA PRO A 327 -9.80 23.92 -0.14
C PRO A 327 -8.36 24.44 -0.29
N PRO A 328 -7.79 24.47 -1.50
CA PRO A 328 -8.44 24.21 -2.79
C PRO A 328 -8.57 22.72 -3.17
N GLY A 329 -8.21 21.79 -2.29
CA GLY A 329 -8.14 20.37 -2.59
C GLY A 329 -6.70 19.90 -2.80
N LEU A 330 -6.54 18.82 -3.57
CA LEU A 330 -5.23 18.30 -3.92
C LEU A 330 -4.57 19.21 -4.96
N GLN A 331 -3.39 19.72 -4.65
CA GLN A 331 -2.59 20.54 -5.54
C GLN A 331 -1.54 19.66 -6.23
N ALA A 332 -1.41 19.78 -7.55
CA ALA A 332 -0.36 19.11 -8.30
C ALA A 332 0.63 20.11 -8.89
N SER A 333 1.90 19.73 -8.93
CA SER A 333 2.97 20.53 -9.51
C SER A 333 3.95 19.66 -10.30
N VAL A 334 4.47 20.20 -11.39
CA VAL A 334 5.61 19.64 -12.12
C VAL A 334 6.89 20.07 -11.43
N VAL A 335 7.74 19.11 -11.08
CA VAL A 335 9.05 19.35 -10.47
C VAL A 335 10.14 19.14 -11.52
N ARG A 336 10.94 20.17 -11.77
CA ARG A 336 12.06 20.16 -12.72
C ARG A 336 13.40 20.24 -11.99
N HIS A 337 14.42 19.61 -12.55
CA HIS A 337 15.78 19.68 -11.99
C HIS A 337 16.32 21.11 -12.05
N GLY A 338 16.61 21.69 -10.89
CA GLY A 338 17.20 23.03 -10.78
C GLY A 338 16.25 24.18 -11.14
N ALA A 339 14.94 23.93 -11.21
CA ALA A 339 13.93 24.96 -11.49
C ALA A 339 12.85 24.97 -10.40
N PRO A 340 12.15 26.10 -10.19
CA PRO A 340 11.02 26.15 -9.27
C PRO A 340 9.89 25.22 -9.74
N GLU A 341 9.10 24.74 -8.77
CA GLU A 341 7.90 23.94 -9.06
C GLU A 341 6.87 24.75 -9.86
N GLN A 342 6.22 24.10 -10.82
CA GLN A 342 5.23 24.70 -11.69
C GLN A 342 3.86 24.06 -11.43
N PRO A 343 2.82 24.83 -11.08
CA PRO A 343 1.48 24.27 -10.88
C PRO A 343 0.97 23.52 -12.11
N MET A 344 0.22 22.45 -11.87
CA MET A 344 -0.39 21.60 -12.88
C MET A 344 -1.84 21.35 -12.49
N GLU A 345 -2.75 21.51 -13.45
CA GLU A 345 -4.15 21.16 -13.25
C GLU A 345 -4.35 19.66 -13.47
N LEU A 346 -5.07 19.02 -12.56
CA LEU A 346 -5.51 17.63 -12.69
C LEU A 346 -6.91 17.61 -13.30
N PRO A 347 -7.19 16.70 -14.26
CA PRO A 347 -8.55 16.47 -14.70
C PRO A 347 -9.40 15.91 -13.55
N GLU A 348 -10.71 16.07 -13.69
CA GLU A 348 -11.70 15.42 -12.84
C GLU A 348 -11.52 13.89 -12.86
N VAL A 349 -11.92 13.24 -11.76
CA VAL A 349 -11.77 11.78 -11.56
C VAL A 349 -12.38 10.97 -12.70
N GLU A 350 -13.52 11.38 -13.26
CA GLU A 350 -14.15 10.69 -14.40
C GLU A 350 -13.29 10.76 -15.67
N ALA A 351 -12.72 11.93 -15.98
CA ALA A 351 -11.85 12.11 -17.14
C ALA A 351 -10.53 11.33 -17.00
N LEU A 352 -9.97 11.28 -15.78
CA LEU A 352 -8.84 10.41 -15.47
C LEU A 352 -9.20 8.93 -15.65
N ALA A 353 -10.38 8.50 -15.21
CA ALA A 353 -10.84 7.12 -15.37
C ALA A 353 -11.05 6.74 -16.86
N ASP A 354 -11.59 7.66 -17.67
CA ASP A 354 -11.69 7.48 -19.12
C ASP A 354 -10.32 7.35 -19.78
N LEU A 355 -9.39 8.25 -19.44
CA LEU A 355 -8.02 8.17 -19.96
C LEU A 355 -7.34 6.84 -19.60
N VAL A 356 -7.47 6.38 -18.35
CA VAL A 356 -6.89 5.11 -17.89
C VAL A 356 -7.53 3.92 -18.61
N ARG A 357 -8.85 3.91 -18.81
CA ARG A 357 -9.53 2.87 -19.59
C ARG A 357 -8.99 2.80 -21.01
N ASP A 358 -8.88 3.94 -21.68
CA ASP A 358 -8.47 4.02 -23.08
C ASP A 358 -6.99 3.64 -23.27
N LEU A 359 -6.12 4.02 -22.33
CA LEU A 359 -4.72 3.60 -22.29
C LEU A 359 -4.57 2.11 -21.92
N GLY A 360 -5.40 1.62 -20.99
CA GLY A 360 -5.48 0.21 -20.61
C GLY A 360 -5.84 -0.67 -21.80
N ALA A 361 -6.84 -0.29 -22.58
CA ALA A 361 -7.23 -0.99 -23.80
C ALA A 361 -6.08 -1.03 -24.84
N GLN A 362 -5.33 0.07 -24.99
CA GLN A 362 -4.17 0.13 -25.90
C GLN A 362 -3.06 -0.85 -25.51
N VAL A 363 -2.81 -1.05 -24.20
CA VAL A 363 -1.82 -2.02 -23.73
C VAL A 363 -2.37 -3.45 -23.62
N GLY A 364 -3.65 -3.66 -23.93
CA GLY A 364 -4.27 -4.99 -23.98
C GLY A 364 -4.91 -5.46 -22.68
N TRP A 365 -5.41 -4.55 -21.84
CA TRP A 365 -6.24 -4.90 -20.70
C TRP A 365 -7.53 -5.62 -21.13
N GLN A 366 -7.84 -6.72 -20.44
CA GLN A 366 -8.97 -7.61 -20.77
C GLN A 366 -10.04 -7.66 -19.69
N GLY A 367 -9.94 -6.80 -18.67
CA GLY A 367 -10.84 -6.81 -17.52
C GLY A 367 -10.45 -7.82 -16.44
N PRO A 368 -11.26 -7.86 -15.37
CA PRO A 368 -11.07 -8.79 -14.26
C PRO A 368 -11.14 -10.26 -14.67
N ARG A 369 -10.45 -11.11 -13.91
CA ARG A 369 -10.45 -12.57 -14.07
C ARG A 369 -10.62 -13.27 -12.73
N SER A 370 -11.27 -14.41 -12.75
CA SER A 370 -11.43 -15.28 -11.58
C SER A 370 -10.48 -16.47 -11.67
N VAL A 371 -9.90 -16.83 -10.52
CA VAL A 371 -8.97 -17.97 -10.38
C VAL A 371 -9.49 -18.83 -9.24
N THR A 372 -9.88 -20.07 -9.53
CA THR A 372 -10.37 -21.01 -8.52
C THR A 372 -9.23 -21.75 -7.86
N ILE A 373 -9.15 -21.70 -6.54
CA ILE A 373 -8.16 -22.37 -5.70
C ILE A 373 -8.77 -23.63 -5.13
N LEU A 374 -8.36 -24.78 -5.67
CA LEU A 374 -8.81 -26.08 -5.20
C LEU A 374 -8.08 -26.47 -3.90
N PRO A 375 -8.70 -27.22 -2.97
CA PRO A 375 -8.04 -27.69 -1.74
C PRO A 375 -6.74 -28.47 -2.00
N GLY A 376 -6.67 -29.18 -3.12
CA GLY A 376 -5.50 -29.95 -3.53
C GLY A 376 -4.35 -29.11 -4.12
N SER A 377 -4.58 -27.85 -4.46
CA SER A 377 -3.57 -26.92 -5.00
C SER A 377 -2.51 -26.55 -3.96
N PRO A 378 -1.33 -26.04 -4.37
CA PRO A 378 -0.31 -25.60 -3.41
C PRO A 378 -0.83 -24.52 -2.47
N LEU A 379 -1.57 -23.52 -2.98
CA LEU A 379 -2.20 -22.49 -2.15
C LEU A 379 -3.30 -23.07 -1.26
N GLY A 380 -4.18 -23.92 -1.80
CA GLY A 380 -5.28 -24.55 -1.05
C GLY A 380 -4.78 -25.38 0.14
N ARG A 381 -3.69 -26.14 -0.02
CA ARG A 381 -3.05 -26.89 1.07
C ARG A 381 -2.55 -25.98 2.18
N VAL A 382 -1.98 -24.82 1.84
CA VAL A 382 -1.51 -23.85 2.83
C VAL A 382 -2.67 -23.22 3.57
N LEU A 383 -3.77 -22.88 2.88
CA LEU A 383 -4.97 -22.32 3.50
C LEU A 383 -5.61 -23.30 4.50
N LEU A 384 -5.77 -24.57 4.12
CA LEU A 384 -6.31 -25.61 5.01
C LEU A 384 -5.51 -25.78 6.30
N GLU A 385 -4.18 -25.74 6.22
CA GLU A 385 -3.30 -25.86 7.39
C GLU A 385 -3.44 -24.64 8.32
N VAL A 386 -3.55 -23.43 7.76
CA VAL A 386 -3.64 -22.18 8.53
C VAL A 386 -5.01 -22.03 9.18
N ASP A 387 -6.08 -22.37 8.47
CA ASP A 387 -7.47 -22.25 8.95
C ASP A 387 -7.86 -23.40 9.90
N GLY A 388 -6.98 -24.40 10.06
CA GLY A 388 -7.14 -25.47 11.04
C GLY A 388 -8.26 -26.46 10.69
N ALA A 389 -8.63 -26.58 9.41
CA ALA A 389 -9.63 -27.54 8.98
C ALA A 389 -9.11 -28.97 9.15
N LYS A 390 -9.63 -29.67 10.16
CA LYS A 390 -9.52 -31.12 10.32
C LYS A 390 -10.54 -31.85 9.47
#